data_AF-A0A345CNW1-F1
#
_entry.id   AF-A0A345CNW1-F1
#
_cell.length_a   1.000
_cell.length_b   1.000
_cell.length_c   1.000
_cell.angle_alpha   90.00
_cell.angle_beta   90.00
_cell.angle_gamma   90.00
#
_symmetry.space_group_name_H-M   'P 1'
#
loop_
_entity.id
_entity.type
_entity.pdbx_description
1 polymer ?
#
loop_
_entity_poly.entity_id
_entity_poly.type
_entity_poly.pdbx_seq_one_letter_code
_entity_poly.pdbx_strand_id
1 'polypeptide(L)'
;MKKRFSDEQIISILREAEAGVSARELCRKHAISDATFYTGRKKFGGMEVPEVKRLKSLEEENARLKKLLAEAMLDKEALKVALGRKFLTTDQKREAVEVMCEIRGLSQRRACRLAGLSLSTCRYSVQRPAADAQLSLRITELALERRRFGYRRIWQLLRREGLHVNHKRVYRIYHLNGLGVKRRRRRKGLATERLPLLRPDAPNQTWSMDFVMDALASGRRIKCLTCVDDFTKECLTITAAFGISGVQVARILDGLALFRGYPATIRTDQGPEFTSRALEQWAFEHGVELRLIQPGKPTQNGFIESFNGRFRDECLNEHWFSDILHARKIINDWRQDYNESRPHSSLNYQTPLEFAACWRNGKHEEKPTDITN
;
A
#
# COMPACT_ATOMS: atom_id res chain seq x y z
N MET A 1 9.69 -62.93 20.63
CA MET A 1 9.46 -64.31 21.12
C MET A 1 7.99 -64.67 20.87
N LYS A 2 7.70 -65.67 20.03
CA LYS A 2 6.31 -66.14 19.82
C LYS A 2 5.88 -66.95 21.05
N LYS A 3 4.76 -66.59 21.69
CA LYS A 3 4.17 -67.40 22.75
C LYS A 3 3.74 -68.75 22.17
N ARG A 4 4.06 -69.86 22.86
CA ARG A 4 3.71 -71.24 22.44
C ARG A 4 2.22 -71.56 22.58
N PHE A 5 1.54 -70.87 23.48
CA PHE A 5 0.10 -71.00 23.73
C PHE A 5 -0.56 -69.62 23.61
N SER A 6 -1.76 -69.58 23.03
CA SER A 6 -2.59 -68.38 23.03
C SER A 6 -3.14 -68.11 24.42
N ASP A 7 -3.40 -66.84 24.73
CA ASP A 7 -3.98 -66.49 26.03
C ASP A 7 -5.40 -67.12 26.20
N GLU A 8 -6.12 -67.38 25.09
CA GLU A 8 -7.42 -68.09 25.08
C GLU A 8 -7.30 -69.56 25.51
N GLN A 9 -6.27 -70.25 25.01
CA GLN A 9 -5.98 -71.64 25.39
C GLN A 9 -5.62 -71.75 26.88
N ILE A 10 -4.86 -70.80 27.41
CA ILE A 10 -4.49 -70.79 28.84
C ILE A 10 -5.74 -70.60 29.73
N ILE A 11 -6.67 -69.72 29.35
CA ILE A 11 -7.91 -69.49 30.10
C ILE A 11 -8.82 -70.72 30.09
N SER A 12 -8.93 -71.41 28.95
CA SER A 12 -9.70 -72.66 28.86
C SER A 12 -9.16 -73.74 29.81
N ILE A 13 -7.83 -73.84 29.93
CA ILE A 13 -7.17 -74.80 30.82
C ILE A 13 -7.36 -74.41 32.30
N LEU A 14 -7.37 -73.11 32.61
CA LEU A 14 -7.65 -72.62 33.97
C LEU A 14 -9.10 -72.89 34.39
N ARG A 15 -10.06 -72.82 33.46
CA ARG A 15 -11.45 -73.22 33.72
C ARG A 15 -11.60 -74.71 34.02
N GLU A 16 -10.89 -75.58 33.30
CA GLU A 16 -10.87 -77.02 33.62
C GLU A 16 -10.33 -77.25 35.05
N ALA A 17 -9.42 -76.40 35.54
CA ALA A 17 -8.92 -76.45 36.91
C ALA A 17 -9.94 -75.94 37.95
N GLU A 18 -10.66 -74.86 37.64
CA GLU A 18 -11.74 -74.32 38.48
C GLU A 18 -12.93 -75.28 38.58
N ALA A 19 -13.16 -76.12 37.56
CA ALA A 19 -14.15 -77.20 37.54
C ALA A 19 -13.74 -78.46 38.34
N GLY A 20 -12.57 -78.46 38.99
CA GLY A 20 -12.16 -79.50 39.95
C GLY A 20 -11.05 -80.45 39.49
N VAL A 21 -10.47 -80.29 38.30
CA VAL A 21 -9.35 -81.11 37.83
C VAL A 21 -8.03 -80.64 38.45
N SER A 22 -7.15 -81.56 38.85
CA SER A 22 -5.89 -81.20 39.48
C SER A 22 -4.94 -80.48 38.51
N ALA A 23 -4.23 -79.45 38.99
CA ALA A 23 -3.27 -78.69 38.18
C ALA A 23 -2.21 -79.57 37.51
N ARG A 24 -1.77 -80.63 38.20
CA ARG A 24 -0.75 -81.58 37.72
C ARG A 24 -1.24 -82.43 36.55
N GLU A 25 -2.53 -82.80 36.54
CA GLU A 25 -3.14 -83.52 35.42
C GLU A 25 -3.34 -82.61 34.20
N LEU A 26 -3.73 -81.36 34.41
CA LEU A 26 -3.90 -80.40 33.31
C LEU A 26 -2.59 -80.03 32.64
N CYS A 27 -1.52 -79.84 33.42
CA CYS A 27 -0.17 -79.63 32.88
C CYS A 27 0.30 -80.82 32.02
N ARG A 28 0.00 -82.07 32.43
CA ARG A 28 0.28 -83.27 31.63
C ARG A 28 -0.59 -83.36 30.38
N LYS A 29 -1.90 -83.15 30.51
CA LYS A 29 -2.90 -83.25 29.43
C LYS A 29 -2.65 -82.24 28.30
N HIS A 30 -2.34 -81.00 28.66
CA HIS A 30 -2.15 -79.91 27.70
C HIS A 30 -0.67 -79.63 27.37
N ALA A 31 0.25 -80.47 27.87
CA ALA A 31 1.71 -80.34 27.70
C ALA A 31 2.24 -78.94 28.08
N ILE A 32 1.75 -78.39 29.19
CA ILE A 32 2.14 -77.09 29.74
C ILE A 32 3.01 -77.32 30.99
N SER A 33 4.06 -76.53 31.17
CA SER A 33 4.84 -76.59 32.42
C SER A 33 4.06 -75.99 33.59
N ASP A 34 4.28 -76.52 34.81
CA ASP A 34 3.66 -75.99 36.03
C ASP A 34 3.89 -74.47 36.17
N ALA A 35 5.09 -73.98 35.85
CA ALA A 35 5.40 -72.56 35.86
C ALA A 35 4.49 -71.73 34.93
N THR A 36 4.21 -72.25 33.72
CA THR A 36 3.33 -71.59 32.75
C THR A 36 1.87 -71.60 33.22
N PHE A 37 1.42 -72.71 33.83
CA PHE A 37 0.09 -72.82 34.42
C PHE A 37 -0.12 -71.84 35.57
N TYR A 38 0.79 -71.80 36.55
CA TYR A 38 0.67 -70.88 37.69
C TYR A 38 0.86 -69.40 37.30
N THR A 39 1.72 -69.10 36.31
CA THR A 39 1.85 -67.75 35.74
C THR A 39 0.56 -67.33 35.02
N GLY A 40 -0.04 -68.25 34.26
CA GLY A 40 -1.35 -68.07 33.65
C GLY A 40 -2.45 -67.85 34.70
N ARG A 41 -2.49 -68.67 35.76
CA ARG A 41 -3.44 -68.53 36.87
C ARG A 41 -3.32 -67.20 37.60
N LYS A 42 -2.09 -66.72 37.82
CA LYS A 42 -1.84 -65.40 38.42
C LYS A 42 -2.31 -64.26 37.52
N LYS A 43 -2.22 -64.43 36.20
CA LYS A 43 -2.51 -63.37 35.22
C LYS A 43 -3.96 -63.35 34.74
N PHE A 44 -4.62 -64.51 34.68
CA PHE A 44 -5.94 -64.70 34.07
C PHE A 44 -6.94 -65.45 34.98
N GLY A 45 -6.54 -65.83 36.20
CA GLY A 45 -7.43 -66.52 37.13
C GLY A 45 -8.67 -65.68 37.45
N GLY A 46 -9.85 -66.29 37.36
CA GLY A 46 -11.13 -65.60 37.52
C GLY A 46 -11.59 -64.72 36.36
N MET A 47 -10.87 -64.68 35.22
CA MET A 47 -11.31 -63.94 34.02
C MET A 47 -11.91 -64.86 32.95
N GLU A 48 -12.95 -64.39 32.29
CA GLU A 48 -13.51 -65.08 31.13
C GLU A 48 -12.78 -64.75 29.83
N VAL A 49 -12.83 -65.65 28.83
CA VAL A 49 -12.25 -65.42 27.49
C VAL A 49 -12.73 -64.10 26.85
N PRO A 50 -14.02 -63.69 26.95
CA PRO A 50 -14.49 -62.39 26.46
C PRO A 50 -13.87 -61.20 27.20
N GLU A 51 -13.63 -61.32 28.51
CA GLU A 51 -13.03 -60.26 29.33
C GLU A 51 -11.56 -60.03 28.96
N VAL A 52 -10.81 -61.09 28.68
CA VAL A 52 -9.42 -60.97 28.23
C VAL A 52 -9.32 -60.40 26.82
N LYS A 53 -10.27 -60.71 25.93
CA LYS A 53 -10.38 -60.06 24.62
C LYS A 53 -10.66 -58.56 24.76
N ARG A 54 -11.59 -58.19 25.63
CA ARG A 54 -11.90 -56.79 25.95
C ARG A 54 -10.70 -56.06 26.52
N LEU A 55 -9.97 -56.68 27.44
CA LEU A 55 -8.78 -56.09 28.07
C LEU A 55 -7.67 -55.83 27.04
N LYS A 56 -7.41 -56.77 26.12
CA LYS A 56 -6.46 -56.55 25.02
C LYS A 56 -6.88 -55.42 24.08
N SER A 57 -8.16 -55.39 23.69
CA SER A 57 -8.69 -54.29 22.86
C SER A 57 -8.51 -52.94 23.53
N LEU A 58 -8.77 -52.87 24.85
CA LEU A 58 -8.57 -51.67 25.65
C LEU A 58 -7.08 -51.30 25.80
N GLU A 59 -6.18 -52.27 25.89
CA GLU A 59 -4.73 -52.02 25.92
C GLU A 59 -4.23 -51.45 24.58
N GLU A 60 -4.69 -51.99 23.46
CA GLU A 60 -4.37 -51.49 22.11
C GLU A 60 -4.93 -50.08 21.89
N GLU A 61 -6.17 -49.84 22.30
CA GLU A 61 -6.79 -48.52 22.24
C GLU A 61 -6.04 -47.52 23.13
N ASN A 62 -5.69 -47.90 24.36
CA ASN A 62 -4.89 -47.06 25.25
C ASN A 62 -3.52 -46.74 24.67
N ALA A 63 -2.85 -47.71 24.03
CA ALA A 63 -1.57 -47.46 23.36
C ALA A 63 -1.73 -46.44 22.22
N ARG A 64 -2.80 -46.60 21.41
CA ARG A 64 -3.14 -45.65 20.33
C ARG A 64 -3.46 -44.26 20.87
N LEU A 65 -4.27 -44.16 21.91
CA LEU A 65 -4.65 -42.89 22.55
C LEU A 65 -3.45 -42.20 23.18
N LYS A 66 -2.58 -42.92 23.88
CA LYS A 66 -1.32 -42.36 24.44
C LYS A 66 -0.43 -41.78 23.36
N LYS A 67 -0.31 -42.47 22.21
CA LYS A 67 0.44 -41.97 21.06
C LYS A 67 -0.17 -40.69 20.49
N LEU A 68 -1.49 -40.68 20.25
CA LEU A 68 -2.20 -39.50 19.75
C LEU A 68 -2.11 -38.32 20.72
N LEU A 69 -2.22 -38.58 22.02
CA LEU A 69 -2.08 -37.55 23.05
C LEU A 69 -0.66 -36.96 23.06
N ALA A 70 0.37 -37.78 22.99
CA ALA A 70 1.76 -37.31 22.92
C ALA A 70 2.00 -36.45 21.66
N GLU A 71 1.49 -36.88 20.50
CA GLU A 71 1.58 -36.12 19.26
C GLU A 71 0.84 -34.76 19.36
N ALA A 72 -0.37 -34.76 19.93
CA ALA A 72 -1.17 -33.55 20.13
C ALA A 72 -0.55 -32.59 21.16
N MET A 73 0.10 -33.12 22.20
CA MET A 73 0.81 -32.31 23.19
C MET A 73 2.02 -31.60 22.58
N LEU A 74 2.81 -32.30 21.76
CA LEU A 74 3.92 -31.70 21.02
C LEU A 74 3.44 -30.60 20.06
N ASP A 75 2.33 -30.83 19.36
CA ASP A 75 1.75 -29.83 18.46
C ASP A 75 1.25 -28.60 19.23
N LYS A 76 0.63 -28.79 20.40
CA LYS A 76 0.17 -27.71 21.28
C LYS A 76 1.34 -26.88 21.81
N GLU A 77 2.43 -27.51 22.21
CA GLU A 77 3.63 -26.81 22.68
C GLU A 77 4.34 -26.05 21.57
N ALA A 78 4.43 -26.63 20.38
CA ALA A 78 4.99 -25.96 19.21
C ALA A 78 4.18 -24.71 18.83
N LEU A 79 2.86 -24.84 18.82
CA LEU A 79 1.96 -23.70 18.63
C LEU A 79 2.16 -22.66 19.72
N LYS A 80 2.29 -23.03 21.01
CA LYS A 80 2.55 -22.05 22.09
C LYS A 80 3.87 -21.30 21.91
N VAL A 81 4.94 -21.96 21.48
CA VAL A 81 6.23 -21.31 21.23
C VAL A 81 6.17 -20.34 20.06
N ALA A 82 5.45 -20.71 19.00
CA ALA A 82 5.22 -19.81 17.88
C ALA A 82 4.26 -18.66 18.24
N LEU A 83 3.21 -18.96 19.01
CA LEU A 83 2.10 -18.05 19.33
C LEU A 83 2.46 -17.13 20.49
N GLY A 84 3.18 -16.06 20.19
CA GLY A 84 3.05 -14.81 20.96
C GLY A 84 1.79 -14.02 20.58
N ARG A 85 1.25 -14.20 19.36
CA ARG A 85 0.12 -13.45 18.76
C ARG A 85 -0.60 -14.27 17.66
N LYS A 86 -1.80 -13.83 17.24
CA LYS A 86 -2.54 -14.39 16.10
C LYS A 86 -1.81 -14.08 14.78
N PHE A 87 -1.43 -15.11 14.00
CA PHE A 87 -0.77 -14.92 12.69
C PHE A 87 -1.79 -14.53 11.62
N LEU A 88 -1.83 -13.25 11.27
CA LEU A 88 -2.77 -12.71 10.29
C LEU A 88 -2.17 -12.64 8.89
N THR A 89 -0.84 -12.53 8.76
CA THR A 89 -0.15 -12.42 7.47
C THR A 89 0.63 -13.67 7.11
N THR A 90 0.86 -13.84 5.81
CA THR A 90 1.64 -14.96 5.25
C THR A 90 3.08 -14.95 5.76
N ASP A 91 3.69 -13.78 5.93
CA ASP A 91 5.06 -13.63 6.42
C ASP A 91 5.17 -14.01 7.91
N GLN A 92 4.21 -13.59 8.73
CA GLN A 92 4.11 -14.02 10.13
C GLN A 92 3.97 -15.54 10.25
N LYS A 93 3.21 -16.17 9.35
CA LYS A 93 3.07 -17.63 9.30
C LYS A 93 4.37 -18.32 8.87
N ARG A 94 5.19 -17.71 7.99
CA ARG A 94 6.50 -18.25 7.59
C ARG A 94 7.49 -18.21 8.75
N GLU A 95 7.58 -17.06 9.42
CA GLU A 95 8.43 -16.88 10.61
C GLU A 95 8.06 -17.90 11.71
N ALA A 96 6.76 -18.10 11.95
CA ALA A 96 6.28 -19.13 12.87
C ALA A 96 6.71 -20.55 12.48
N VAL A 97 6.72 -20.87 11.17
CA VAL A 97 7.19 -22.17 10.67
C VAL A 97 8.68 -22.35 10.90
N GLU A 98 9.49 -21.31 10.67
CA GLU A 98 10.93 -21.33 10.93
C GLU A 98 11.21 -21.57 12.42
N VAL A 99 10.58 -20.81 13.31
CA VAL A 99 10.70 -20.95 14.77
C VAL A 99 10.31 -22.36 15.24
N MET A 100 9.22 -22.93 14.69
CA MET A 100 8.80 -24.30 15.02
C MET A 100 9.81 -25.36 14.53
N CYS A 101 10.44 -25.15 13.38
CA CYS A 101 11.46 -26.07 12.87
C CYS A 101 12.74 -26.00 13.71
N GLU A 102 13.20 -24.80 14.05
CA GLU A 102 14.46 -24.58 14.77
C GLU A 102 14.38 -24.96 16.25
N ILE A 103 13.35 -24.50 16.97
CA ILE A 103 13.25 -24.68 18.43
C ILE A 103 12.74 -26.08 18.81
N ARG A 104 11.87 -26.66 17.98
CA ARG A 104 11.17 -27.91 18.30
C ARG A 104 11.54 -29.08 17.39
N GLY A 105 12.45 -28.88 16.43
CA GLY A 105 12.90 -29.94 15.53
C GLY A 105 11.79 -30.51 14.64
N LEU A 106 10.70 -29.75 14.45
CA LEU A 106 9.57 -30.20 13.64
C LEU A 106 9.97 -30.21 12.16
N SER A 107 9.49 -31.22 11.43
CA SER A 107 9.60 -31.18 9.97
C SER A 107 8.82 -29.97 9.42
N GLN A 108 9.38 -29.32 8.40
CA GLN A 108 8.76 -28.17 7.74
C GLN A 108 7.31 -28.45 7.29
N ARG A 109 7.01 -29.70 6.86
CA ARG A 109 5.65 -30.13 6.49
C ARG A 109 4.69 -30.09 7.67
N ARG A 110 5.13 -30.57 8.84
CA ARG A 110 4.32 -30.58 10.07
C ARG A 110 4.12 -29.17 10.60
N ALA A 111 5.17 -28.35 10.64
CA ALA A 111 5.10 -26.94 11.03
C ALA A 111 4.17 -26.12 10.12
N CYS A 112 4.25 -26.31 8.79
CA CYS A 112 3.34 -25.66 7.82
C CYS A 112 1.87 -26.01 8.07
N ARG A 113 1.59 -27.30 8.35
CA ARG A 113 0.22 -27.76 8.66
C ARG A 113 -0.32 -27.09 9.93
N LEU A 114 0.51 -26.99 10.97
CA LEU A 114 0.15 -26.32 12.22
C LEU A 114 -0.08 -24.81 12.04
N ALA A 115 0.74 -24.14 11.23
CA ALA A 115 0.59 -22.72 10.92
C ALA A 115 -0.56 -22.39 9.94
N GLY A 116 -1.17 -23.41 9.32
CA GLY A 116 -2.16 -23.22 8.25
C GLY A 116 -1.56 -22.50 7.03
N LEU A 117 -0.36 -22.92 6.63
CA LEU A 117 0.38 -22.41 5.47
C LEU A 117 0.71 -23.56 4.52
N SER A 118 0.57 -23.35 3.21
CA SER A 118 1.00 -24.38 2.23
C SER A 118 2.52 -24.44 2.15
N LEU A 119 3.05 -25.64 1.88
CA LEU A 119 4.49 -25.85 1.75
C LEU A 119 5.10 -25.02 0.59
N SER A 120 4.37 -24.88 -0.51
CA SER A 120 4.78 -24.06 -1.66
C SER A 120 4.94 -22.60 -1.27
N THR A 121 3.99 -22.04 -0.52
CA THR A 121 4.07 -20.67 -0.01
C THR A 121 5.16 -20.53 1.03
N CYS A 122 5.38 -21.51 1.91
CA CYS A 122 6.48 -21.48 2.87
C CYS A 122 7.87 -21.47 2.20
N ARG A 123 8.04 -22.25 1.13
CA ARG A 123 9.31 -22.40 0.40
C ARG A 123 9.52 -21.34 -0.68
N TYR A 124 8.49 -20.56 -0.99
CA TYR A 124 8.58 -19.52 -2.00
C TYR A 124 9.58 -18.45 -1.53
N SER A 125 10.76 -18.44 -2.16
CA SER A 125 11.69 -17.32 -2.09
C SER A 125 11.38 -16.35 -3.22
N VAL A 126 11.40 -15.05 -2.92
CA VAL A 126 11.23 -14.03 -3.95
C VAL A 126 12.46 -14.06 -4.84
N GLN A 127 12.34 -14.63 -6.03
CA GLN A 127 13.33 -14.40 -7.08
C GLN A 127 13.16 -12.96 -7.52
N ARG A 128 14.08 -12.08 -7.11
CA ARG A 128 14.17 -10.70 -7.61
C ARG A 128 14.78 -10.78 -9.01
N PRO A 129 14.00 -10.66 -10.09
CA PRO A 129 14.55 -10.81 -11.43
C PRO A 129 15.59 -9.71 -11.68
N ALA A 130 16.61 -9.95 -12.51
CA ALA A 130 17.54 -8.90 -12.93
C ALA A 130 16.81 -7.67 -13.53
N ALA A 131 15.63 -7.88 -14.12
CA ALA A 131 14.73 -6.82 -14.59
C ALA A 131 14.17 -5.90 -13.48
N ASP A 132 14.10 -6.35 -12.23
CA ASP A 132 13.76 -5.46 -11.09
C ASP A 132 14.91 -4.50 -10.78
N ALA A 133 16.17 -4.86 -11.04
CA ALA A 133 17.31 -3.98 -10.80
C ALA A 133 17.32 -2.79 -11.76
N GLN A 134 17.14 -3.01 -13.06
CA GLN A 134 17.04 -1.95 -14.06
C GLN A 134 15.85 -1.02 -13.79
N LEU A 135 14.67 -1.59 -13.50
CA LEU A 135 13.49 -0.81 -13.15
C LEU A 135 13.69 -0.02 -11.85
N SER A 136 14.38 -0.59 -10.86
CA SER A 136 14.72 0.08 -9.61
C SER A 136 15.63 1.28 -9.82
N LEU A 137 16.66 1.14 -10.67
CA LEU A 137 17.54 2.25 -11.04
C LEU A 137 16.73 3.38 -11.70
N ARG A 138 15.91 3.06 -12.71
CA ARG A 138 15.11 4.08 -13.41
C ARG A 138 14.09 4.76 -12.50
N ILE A 139 13.42 4.02 -11.62
CA ILE A 139 12.51 4.60 -10.60
C ILE A 139 13.27 5.58 -9.71
N THR A 140 14.50 5.23 -9.32
CA THR A 140 15.33 6.05 -8.43
C THR A 140 15.80 7.31 -9.13
N GLU A 141 16.25 7.21 -10.39
CA GLU A 141 16.61 8.36 -11.23
C GLU A 141 15.45 9.36 -11.34
N LEU A 142 14.27 8.89 -11.77
CA LEU A 142 13.08 9.74 -11.90
C LEU A 142 12.65 10.36 -10.56
N ALA A 143 12.81 9.62 -9.45
CA ALA A 143 12.51 10.15 -8.12
C ALA A 143 13.52 11.20 -7.65
N LEU A 144 14.79 11.11 -8.07
CA LEU A 144 15.82 12.10 -7.76
C LEU A 144 15.67 13.35 -8.63
N GLU A 145 15.35 13.18 -9.91
CA GLU A 145 14.99 14.30 -10.81
C GLU A 145 13.73 15.01 -10.32
N ARG A 146 12.73 14.26 -9.86
CA ARG A 146 11.42 14.78 -9.41
C ARG A 146 11.18 14.45 -7.94
N ARG A 147 11.98 15.04 -7.04
CA ARG A 147 11.99 14.75 -5.58
C ARG A 147 10.63 14.80 -4.88
N ARG A 148 9.70 15.60 -5.39
CA ARG A 148 8.35 15.78 -4.83
C ARG A 148 7.29 14.85 -5.45
N PHE A 149 7.66 14.02 -6.42
CA PHE A 149 6.72 13.13 -7.08
C PHE A 149 6.55 11.83 -6.27
N GLY A 150 5.29 11.48 -6.02
CA GLY A 150 4.93 10.17 -5.49
C GLY A 150 4.95 9.08 -6.57
N TYR A 151 4.94 7.82 -6.15
CA TYR A 151 5.03 6.65 -7.02
C TYR A 151 4.04 6.66 -8.21
N ARG A 152 2.83 7.23 -8.06
CA ARG A 152 1.83 7.30 -9.15
C ARG A 152 2.29 8.18 -10.32
N ARG A 153 3.00 9.27 -10.05
CA ARG A 153 3.54 10.14 -11.11
C ARG A 153 4.76 9.50 -11.74
N ILE A 154 5.64 8.91 -10.94
CA ILE A 154 6.79 8.14 -11.45
C ILE A 154 6.32 7.00 -12.35
N TRP A 155 5.29 6.26 -11.94
CA TRP A 155 4.66 5.23 -12.77
C TRP A 155 4.17 5.77 -14.12
N GLN A 156 3.57 6.95 -14.14
CA GLN A 156 3.15 7.57 -15.40
C GLN A 156 4.32 8.00 -16.28
N LEU A 157 5.39 8.56 -15.68
CA LEU A 157 6.60 8.93 -16.42
C LEU A 157 7.24 7.70 -17.07
N LEU A 158 7.37 6.59 -16.33
CA LEU A 158 7.83 5.31 -16.88
C LEU A 158 6.97 4.86 -18.07
N ARG A 159 5.64 5.00 -17.97
CA ARG A 159 4.73 4.63 -19.06
C ARG A 159 4.94 5.49 -20.31
N ARG A 160 5.21 6.79 -20.14
CA ARG A 160 5.54 7.72 -21.24
C ARG A 160 6.88 7.38 -21.91
N GLU A 161 7.83 6.84 -21.16
CA GLU A 161 9.09 6.28 -21.68
C GLU A 161 8.92 4.91 -22.36
N GLY A 162 7.69 4.38 -22.45
CA GLY A 162 7.39 3.07 -23.03
C GLY A 162 7.51 1.89 -22.05
N LEU A 163 7.92 2.14 -20.80
CA LEU A 163 8.03 1.11 -19.76
C LEU A 163 6.66 0.82 -19.12
N HIS A 164 5.93 -0.10 -19.73
CA HIS A 164 4.59 -0.53 -19.29
C HIS A 164 4.67 -1.50 -18.11
N VAL A 165 4.76 -0.95 -16.89
CA VAL A 165 4.83 -1.73 -15.65
C VAL A 165 3.57 -1.52 -14.81
N ASN A 166 3.12 -2.56 -14.11
CA ASN A 166 2.01 -2.46 -13.16
C ASN A 166 2.35 -1.47 -12.01
N HIS A 167 1.44 -0.56 -11.71
CA HIS A 167 1.61 0.44 -10.65
C HIS A 167 1.92 -0.17 -9.26
N LYS A 168 1.42 -1.37 -8.95
CA LYS A 168 1.72 -2.10 -7.70
C LYS A 168 3.20 -2.50 -7.61
N ARG A 169 3.81 -2.86 -8.75
CA ARG A 169 5.25 -3.19 -8.82
C ARG A 169 6.09 -1.95 -8.61
N VAL A 170 5.74 -0.82 -9.24
CA VAL A 170 6.40 0.48 -9.02
C VAL A 170 6.26 0.92 -7.56
N TYR A 171 5.07 0.84 -6.98
CA TYR A 171 4.81 1.13 -5.57
C TYR A 171 5.74 0.34 -4.64
N ARG A 172 5.82 -0.99 -4.83
CA ARG A 172 6.68 -1.87 -4.03
C ARG A 172 8.14 -1.45 -4.11
N ILE A 173 8.69 -1.28 -5.32
CA ILE A 173 10.11 -0.92 -5.52
C ILE A 173 10.41 0.47 -4.95
N TYR A 174 9.53 1.43 -5.20
CA TYR A 174 9.63 2.79 -4.67
C TYR A 174 9.71 2.83 -3.13
N HIS A 175 8.89 2.01 -2.47
CA HIS A 175 8.93 1.89 -1.00
C HIS A 175 10.16 1.12 -0.49
N LEU A 176 10.58 0.05 -1.16
CA LEU A 176 11.79 -0.70 -0.79
C LEU A 176 13.04 0.18 -0.87
N ASN A 177 13.08 1.13 -1.82
CA ASN A 177 14.18 2.08 -1.97
C ASN A 177 14.07 3.31 -1.05
N GLY A 178 13.05 3.37 -0.18
CA GLY A 178 12.88 4.49 0.76
C GLY A 178 12.54 5.83 0.11
N LEU A 179 12.03 5.84 -1.13
CA LEU A 179 11.79 7.06 -1.92
C LEU A 179 10.53 7.84 -1.49
N GLY A 180 9.89 7.45 -0.40
CA GLY A 180 8.63 8.03 0.07
C GLY A 180 8.72 9.53 0.35
N VAL A 181 7.96 10.34 -0.40
CA VAL A 181 7.80 11.77 -0.11
C VAL A 181 7.17 11.96 1.27
N LYS A 182 7.89 12.62 2.18
CA LYS A 182 7.38 12.95 3.52
C LYS A 182 6.16 13.84 3.41
N ARG A 183 5.01 13.35 3.85
CA ARG A 183 3.79 14.15 3.92
C ARG A 183 3.87 15.11 5.11
N ARG A 184 3.66 16.41 4.86
CA ARG A 184 3.41 17.37 5.95
C ARG A 184 2.15 16.94 6.69
N ARG A 185 2.21 16.86 8.02
CA ARG A 185 1.02 16.59 8.85
C ARG A 185 0.02 17.71 8.62
N ARG A 186 -1.18 17.38 8.13
CA ARG A 186 -2.29 18.35 8.06
C ARG A 186 -2.67 18.75 9.49
N ARG A 187 -2.74 20.06 9.75
CA ARG A 187 -3.39 20.57 10.96
C ARG A 187 -4.86 20.13 10.93
N LYS A 188 -5.34 19.51 12.01
CA LYS A 188 -6.74 19.14 12.16
C LYS A 188 -7.52 20.44 12.40
N GLY A 189 -8.30 20.87 11.41
CA GLY A 189 -9.28 21.95 11.54
C GLY A 189 -10.70 21.39 11.41
N LEU A 190 -11.69 22.14 11.84
CA LEU A 190 -13.10 21.83 11.59
C LEU A 190 -13.33 21.70 10.08
N ALA A 191 -13.95 20.61 9.66
CA ALA A 191 -14.28 20.40 8.26
C ALA A 191 -15.48 21.28 7.90
N THR A 192 -15.22 22.44 7.31
CA THR A 192 -16.27 23.25 6.67
C THR A 192 -16.78 22.51 5.44
N GLU A 193 -18.09 22.60 5.20
CA GLU A 193 -18.73 22.10 3.97
C GLU A 193 -18.01 22.69 2.75
N ARG A 194 -17.56 21.80 1.86
CA ARG A 194 -16.84 22.19 0.64
C ARG A 194 -17.81 22.11 -0.52
N LEU A 195 -18.27 23.25 -0.99
CA LEU A 195 -18.95 23.33 -2.28
C LEU A 195 -17.92 23.07 -3.39
N PRO A 196 -18.15 22.09 -4.29
CA PRO A 196 -17.26 21.84 -5.40
C PRO A 196 -17.27 23.04 -6.35
N LEU A 197 -16.10 23.56 -6.69
CA LEU A 197 -15.98 24.54 -7.77
C LEU A 197 -16.28 23.84 -9.09
N LEU A 198 -17.27 24.35 -9.81
CA LEU A 198 -17.54 23.93 -11.18
C LEU A 198 -16.34 24.30 -12.04
N ARG A 199 -15.86 23.31 -12.80
CA ARG A 199 -14.85 23.53 -13.82
C ARG A 199 -15.54 24.20 -15.01
N PRO A 200 -14.93 25.22 -15.63
CA PRO A 200 -15.44 25.75 -16.90
C PRO A 200 -15.47 24.67 -17.98
N ASP A 201 -16.24 24.89 -19.05
CA ASP A 201 -16.46 23.90 -20.12
C ASP A 201 -15.49 24.07 -21.29
N ALA A 202 -14.79 25.21 -21.36
CA ALA A 202 -13.85 25.50 -22.42
C ALA A 202 -12.63 26.30 -21.93
N PRO A 203 -11.50 26.24 -22.66
CA PRO A 203 -10.35 27.11 -22.40
C PRO A 203 -10.76 28.58 -22.46
N ASN A 204 -10.02 29.43 -21.75
CA ASN A 204 -10.18 30.88 -21.76
C ASN A 204 -11.51 31.41 -21.19
N GLN A 205 -12.35 30.57 -20.59
CA GLN A 205 -13.58 31.04 -19.94
C GLN A 205 -13.30 31.67 -18.57
N THR A 206 -12.49 31.02 -17.74
CA THR A 206 -12.16 31.53 -16.40
C THR A 206 -10.69 31.35 -16.12
N TRP A 207 -10.03 32.45 -15.77
CA TRP A 207 -8.68 32.44 -15.23
C TRP A 207 -8.73 32.65 -13.72
N SER A 208 -7.96 31.87 -12.98
CA SER A 208 -7.74 32.11 -11.57
C SER A 208 -6.38 32.73 -11.34
N MET A 209 -6.33 33.76 -10.51
CA MET A 209 -5.11 34.48 -10.17
C MET A 209 -4.95 34.62 -8.66
N ASP A 210 -3.68 34.66 -8.22
CA ASP A 210 -3.32 34.83 -6.82
C ASP A 210 -1.86 35.32 -6.70
N PHE A 211 -1.47 35.77 -5.51
CA PHE A 211 -0.10 36.13 -5.19
C PHE A 211 0.55 35.13 -4.23
N VAL A 212 1.72 34.65 -4.62
CA VAL A 212 2.56 33.78 -3.79
C VAL A 212 3.80 34.57 -3.35
N MET A 213 4.02 34.67 -2.05
CA MET A 213 5.19 35.35 -1.48
C MET A 213 6.33 34.38 -1.18
N ASP A 214 7.56 34.80 -1.40
CA ASP A 214 8.77 34.09 -0.97
C ASP A 214 9.89 35.08 -0.61
N ALA A 215 11.11 34.59 -0.37
CA ALA A 215 12.29 35.41 -0.11
C ALA A 215 13.52 34.93 -0.89
N LEU A 216 14.40 35.88 -1.21
CA LEU A 216 15.74 35.60 -1.69
C LEU A 216 16.64 35.13 -0.54
N ALA A 217 17.82 34.62 -0.91
CA ALA A 217 18.94 34.30 -0.04
C ALA A 217 19.27 35.41 0.97
N SER A 218 19.14 36.65 0.53
CA SER A 218 19.40 37.86 1.32
C SER A 218 18.28 38.20 2.32
N GLY A 219 17.18 37.43 2.34
CA GLY A 219 15.98 37.72 3.12
C GLY A 219 15.03 38.72 2.46
N ARG A 220 15.42 39.35 1.35
CA ARG A 220 14.54 40.26 0.61
C ARG A 220 13.35 39.51 0.04
N ARG A 221 12.14 39.96 0.37
CA ARG A 221 10.89 39.34 -0.09
C ARG A 221 10.69 39.52 -1.59
N ILE A 222 10.17 38.48 -2.23
CA ILE A 222 9.70 38.47 -3.60
C ILE A 222 8.21 38.11 -3.64
N LYS A 223 7.51 38.66 -4.63
CA LYS A 223 6.09 38.47 -4.90
C LYS A 223 5.95 37.84 -6.28
N CYS A 224 5.19 36.75 -6.36
CA CYS A 224 4.91 36.04 -7.60
C CYS A 224 3.42 36.15 -7.92
N LEU A 225 3.07 36.76 -9.05
CA LEU A 225 1.71 36.70 -9.59
C LEU A 225 1.55 35.38 -10.33
N THR A 226 0.63 34.53 -9.90
CA THR A 226 0.28 33.29 -10.60
C THR A 226 -1.04 33.47 -11.35
N CYS A 227 -1.10 32.94 -12.57
CA CYS A 227 -2.33 32.91 -13.37
C CYS A 227 -2.47 31.53 -14.02
N VAL A 228 -3.65 30.92 -13.88
CA VAL A 228 -3.95 29.58 -14.38
C VAL A 228 -5.30 29.57 -15.08
N ASP A 229 -5.37 28.85 -16.20
CA ASP A 229 -6.64 28.54 -16.86
C ASP A 229 -7.36 27.41 -16.12
N ASP A 230 -8.59 27.67 -15.68
CA ASP A 230 -9.34 26.74 -14.84
C ASP A 230 -9.76 25.47 -15.58
N PHE A 231 -9.93 25.54 -16.91
CA PHE A 231 -10.26 24.39 -17.73
C PHE A 231 -9.02 23.56 -18.05
N THR A 232 -8.01 24.11 -18.73
CA THR A 232 -6.84 23.36 -19.19
C THR A 232 -5.84 23.04 -18.09
N LYS A 233 -5.93 23.73 -16.94
CA LYS A 233 -4.92 23.73 -15.86
C LYS A 233 -3.56 24.29 -16.26
N GLU A 234 -3.48 24.95 -17.42
CA GLU A 234 -2.25 25.57 -17.91
C GLU A 234 -1.88 26.77 -17.04
N CYS A 235 -0.62 26.82 -16.62
CA CYS A 235 -0.07 28.00 -15.97
C CYS A 235 0.29 29.03 -17.04
N LEU A 236 -0.53 30.07 -17.14
CA LEU A 236 -0.39 31.11 -18.15
C LEU A 236 0.84 31.98 -17.86
N THR A 237 1.02 32.37 -16.60
CA THR A 237 2.23 33.10 -16.19
C THR A 237 2.54 32.90 -14.71
N ILE A 238 3.83 33.07 -14.40
CA ILE A 238 4.30 33.30 -13.03
C ILE A 238 5.28 34.48 -13.09
N THR A 239 4.80 35.67 -12.75
CA THR A 239 5.63 36.88 -12.78
C THR A 239 6.22 37.14 -11.40
N ALA A 240 7.54 36.94 -11.27
CA ALA A 240 8.27 37.24 -10.04
C ALA A 240 8.87 38.66 -10.05
N ALA A 241 8.58 39.45 -9.01
CA ALA A 241 9.12 40.79 -8.80
C ALA A 241 9.21 41.13 -7.29
N PHE A 242 9.84 42.25 -6.95
CA PHE A 242 9.83 42.74 -5.56
C PHE A 242 8.48 43.34 -5.14
N GLY A 243 7.74 43.87 -6.11
CA GLY A 243 6.39 44.39 -5.96
C GLY A 243 5.68 44.37 -7.31
N ILE A 244 4.37 44.21 -7.28
CA ILE A 244 3.52 44.16 -8.48
C ILE A 244 2.31 45.04 -8.19
N SER A 245 2.13 46.12 -8.95
CA SER A 245 0.97 47.01 -8.84
C SER A 245 -0.17 46.56 -9.75
N GLY A 246 -1.40 47.05 -9.52
CA GLY A 246 -2.54 46.78 -10.39
C GLY A 246 -2.31 47.14 -11.86
N VAL A 247 -1.60 48.24 -12.13
CA VAL A 247 -1.19 48.63 -13.50
C VAL A 247 -0.26 47.59 -14.12
N GLN A 248 0.67 47.02 -13.33
CA GLN A 248 1.54 45.95 -13.81
C GLN A 248 0.75 44.66 -14.05
N VAL A 249 -0.26 44.35 -13.22
CA VAL A 249 -1.16 43.21 -13.45
C VAL A 249 -1.89 43.36 -14.78
N ALA A 250 -2.51 44.51 -15.05
CA ALA A 250 -3.19 44.79 -16.32
C ALA A 250 -2.27 44.58 -17.54
N ARG A 251 -1.04 45.12 -17.50
CA ARG A 251 -0.04 44.92 -18.57
C ARG A 251 0.34 43.46 -18.78
N ILE A 252 0.44 42.68 -17.70
CA ILE A 252 0.72 41.24 -17.80
C ILE A 252 -0.46 40.53 -18.48
N LEU A 253 -1.69 40.90 -18.14
CA LEU A 253 -2.90 40.33 -18.74
C LEU A 253 -3.02 40.67 -20.22
N ASP A 254 -2.71 41.90 -20.64
CA ASP A 254 -2.63 42.26 -22.06
C ASP A 254 -1.61 41.40 -22.80
N GLY A 255 -0.43 41.21 -22.20
CA GLY A 255 0.60 40.32 -22.76
C GLY A 255 0.13 38.88 -22.95
N LEU A 256 -0.71 38.37 -22.04
CA LEU A 256 -1.34 37.04 -22.20
C LEU A 256 -2.43 37.04 -23.27
N ALA A 257 -3.25 38.09 -23.32
CA ALA A 257 -4.35 38.24 -24.27
C ALA A 257 -3.86 38.28 -25.72
N LEU A 258 -2.64 38.76 -25.99
CA LEU A 258 -2.05 38.72 -27.34
C LEU A 258 -2.00 37.31 -27.95
N PHE A 259 -1.86 36.27 -27.11
CA PHE A 259 -1.75 34.89 -27.60
C PHE A 259 -3.05 34.09 -27.49
N ARG A 260 -3.96 34.47 -26.59
CA ARG A 260 -5.16 33.68 -26.26
C ARG A 260 -6.48 34.42 -26.43
N GLY A 261 -6.44 35.74 -26.59
CA GLY A 261 -7.56 36.63 -26.34
C GLY A 261 -7.82 36.84 -24.84
N TYR A 262 -8.69 37.80 -24.53
CA TYR A 262 -9.12 38.08 -23.17
C TYR A 262 -10.06 36.98 -22.65
N PRO A 263 -9.98 36.63 -21.35
CA PRO A 263 -10.87 35.65 -20.76
C PRO A 263 -12.28 36.23 -20.54
N ALA A 264 -13.30 35.38 -20.46
CA ALA A 264 -14.64 35.86 -20.07
C ALA A 264 -14.68 36.31 -18.60
N THR A 265 -13.95 35.64 -17.72
CA THR A 265 -13.95 35.92 -16.28
C THR A 265 -12.55 35.75 -15.68
N ILE A 266 -12.18 36.63 -14.75
CA ILE A 266 -11.01 36.46 -13.87
C ILE A 266 -11.49 36.33 -12.43
N ARG A 267 -11.03 35.27 -11.75
CA ARG A 267 -11.28 35.03 -10.33
C ARG A 267 -10.03 35.33 -9.50
N THR A 268 -10.17 36.23 -8.54
CA THR A 268 -9.09 36.67 -7.65
C THR A 268 -9.55 36.73 -6.20
N ASP A 269 -8.59 36.86 -5.29
CA ASP A 269 -8.89 37.28 -3.92
C ASP A 269 -9.18 38.79 -3.84
N GLN A 270 -9.45 39.26 -2.62
CA GLN A 270 -9.73 40.67 -2.31
C GLN A 270 -8.42 41.46 -2.07
N GLY A 271 -7.31 41.02 -2.65
CA GLY A 271 -6.03 41.71 -2.52
C GLY A 271 -6.08 43.13 -3.11
N PRO A 272 -5.33 44.09 -2.54
CA PRO A 272 -5.39 45.49 -2.94
C PRO A 272 -4.97 45.72 -4.41
N GLU A 273 -4.13 44.84 -4.97
CA GLU A 273 -3.78 44.88 -6.38
C GLU A 273 -4.97 44.52 -7.30
N PHE A 274 -5.82 43.59 -6.86
CA PHE A 274 -6.97 43.11 -7.63
C PHE A 274 -8.20 44.01 -7.46
N THR A 275 -8.33 44.69 -6.33
CA THR A 275 -9.37 45.71 -6.10
C THR A 275 -8.93 47.10 -6.52
N SER A 276 -7.87 47.22 -7.33
CA SER A 276 -7.36 48.51 -7.78
C SER A 276 -8.18 49.07 -8.95
N ARG A 277 -8.36 50.40 -8.98
CA ARG A 277 -9.05 51.09 -10.09
C ARG A 277 -8.47 50.76 -11.46
N ALA A 278 -7.15 50.55 -11.53
CA ALA A 278 -6.47 50.20 -12.77
C ALA A 278 -6.93 48.85 -13.33
N LEU A 279 -7.10 47.84 -12.46
CA LEU A 279 -7.56 46.53 -12.90
C LEU A 279 -9.06 46.52 -13.21
N GLU A 280 -9.85 47.24 -12.41
CA GLU A 280 -11.29 47.41 -12.64
C GLU A 280 -11.56 48.09 -14.00
N GLN A 281 -10.85 49.18 -14.29
CA GLN A 281 -10.94 49.86 -15.57
C GLN A 281 -10.50 48.96 -16.72
N TRP A 282 -9.36 48.27 -16.59
CA TRP A 282 -8.89 47.32 -17.60
C TRP A 282 -9.93 46.23 -17.88
N ALA A 283 -10.57 45.68 -16.85
CA ALA A 283 -11.56 44.64 -17.02
C ALA A 283 -12.81 45.15 -17.74
N PHE A 284 -13.26 46.36 -17.39
CA PHE A 284 -14.38 47.02 -18.08
C PHE A 284 -14.07 47.27 -19.57
N GLU A 285 -12.89 47.82 -19.89
CA GLU A 285 -12.47 48.13 -21.26
C GLU A 285 -12.41 46.89 -22.17
N HIS A 286 -12.05 45.73 -21.60
CA HIS A 286 -11.88 44.48 -22.36
C HIS A 286 -13.06 43.51 -22.21
N GLY A 287 -14.14 43.92 -21.54
CA GLY A 287 -15.33 43.07 -21.33
C GLY A 287 -15.10 41.84 -20.46
N VAL A 288 -14.13 41.90 -19.54
CA VAL A 288 -13.76 40.81 -18.63
C VAL A 288 -14.52 40.96 -17.31
N GLU A 289 -15.21 39.91 -16.86
CA GLU A 289 -15.86 39.91 -15.55
C GLU A 289 -14.84 39.64 -14.43
N LEU A 290 -14.70 40.56 -13.45
CA LEU A 290 -13.91 40.32 -12.24
C LEU A 290 -14.77 39.68 -11.15
N ARG A 291 -14.51 38.40 -10.85
CA ARG A 291 -15.15 37.66 -9.74
C ARG A 291 -14.24 37.61 -8.52
N LEU A 292 -14.47 38.54 -7.59
CA LEU A 292 -13.79 38.53 -6.29
C LEU A 292 -14.38 37.47 -5.37
N ILE A 293 -13.53 36.64 -4.76
CA ILE A 293 -14.00 35.68 -3.75
C ILE A 293 -14.42 36.39 -2.45
N GLN A 294 -15.20 35.70 -1.63
CA GLN A 294 -15.62 36.20 -0.33
C GLN A 294 -14.42 36.23 0.65
N PRO A 295 -14.27 37.29 1.45
CA PRO A 295 -13.26 37.35 2.49
C PRO A 295 -13.31 36.11 3.40
N GLY A 296 -12.14 35.51 3.65
CA GLY A 296 -12.02 34.32 4.49
C GLY A 296 -12.52 33.00 3.87
N LYS A 297 -12.83 32.95 2.56
CA LYS A 297 -13.22 31.72 1.85
C LYS A 297 -12.22 31.32 0.74
N PRO A 298 -10.98 30.92 1.11
CA PRO A 298 -9.96 30.45 0.16
C PRO A 298 -10.44 29.35 -0.79
N THR A 299 -11.34 28.49 -0.32
CA THR A 299 -11.89 27.36 -1.08
C THR A 299 -12.63 27.78 -2.35
N GLN A 300 -13.09 29.04 -2.43
CA GLN A 300 -13.72 29.60 -3.63
C GLN A 300 -12.72 29.83 -4.78
N ASN A 301 -11.40 29.79 -4.50
CA ASN A 301 -10.34 29.84 -5.50
C ASN A 301 -9.52 28.53 -5.56
N GLY A 302 -10.15 27.39 -5.25
CA GLY A 302 -9.47 26.10 -5.07
C GLY A 302 -8.61 25.62 -6.25
N PHE A 303 -8.84 26.09 -7.48
CA PHE A 303 -7.97 25.77 -8.63
C PHE A 303 -6.59 26.42 -8.49
N ILE A 304 -6.52 27.73 -8.22
CA ILE A 304 -5.23 28.41 -8.01
C ILE A 304 -4.57 27.96 -6.71
N GLU A 305 -5.34 27.66 -5.65
CA GLU A 305 -4.76 27.14 -4.41
C GLU A 305 -4.04 25.81 -4.61
N SER A 306 -4.66 24.90 -5.37
CA SER A 306 -4.05 23.62 -5.71
C SER A 306 -2.79 23.80 -6.55
N PHE A 307 -2.79 24.78 -7.47
CA PHE A 307 -1.62 25.15 -8.25
C PHE A 307 -0.51 25.74 -7.37
N ASN A 308 -0.82 26.75 -6.55
CA ASN A 308 0.11 27.44 -5.67
C ASN A 308 0.73 26.48 -4.64
N GLY A 309 -0.02 25.48 -4.17
CA GLY A 309 0.51 24.41 -3.35
C GLY A 309 1.59 23.59 -4.05
N ARG A 310 1.43 23.29 -5.35
CA ARG A 310 2.44 22.59 -6.16
C ARG A 310 3.62 23.49 -6.49
N PHE A 311 3.36 24.73 -6.91
CA PHE A 311 4.41 25.71 -7.17
C PHE A 311 5.30 25.90 -5.95
N ARG A 312 4.70 25.98 -4.75
CA ARG A 312 5.47 26.08 -3.51
C ARG A 312 6.25 24.82 -3.20
N ASP A 313 5.63 23.65 -3.27
CA ASP A 313 6.27 22.39 -2.89
C ASP A 313 7.34 21.93 -3.88
N GLU A 314 7.07 22.08 -5.17
CA GLU A 314 7.86 21.53 -6.29
C GLU A 314 8.88 22.54 -6.85
N CYS A 315 8.68 23.85 -6.66
CA CYS A 315 9.63 24.89 -7.11
C CYS A 315 10.23 25.66 -5.94
N LEU A 316 9.43 26.44 -5.23
CA LEU A 316 9.93 27.42 -4.25
C LEU A 316 10.71 26.78 -3.10
N ASN A 317 10.19 25.68 -2.52
CA ASN A 317 10.86 24.98 -1.41
C ASN A 317 12.11 24.19 -1.86
N GLU A 318 12.30 23.96 -3.15
CA GLU A 318 13.44 23.21 -3.70
C GLU A 318 14.64 24.10 -4.01
N HIS A 319 14.46 25.42 -4.06
CA HIS A 319 15.45 26.36 -4.56
C HIS A 319 15.75 27.46 -3.56
N TRP A 320 17.02 27.85 -3.52
CA TRP A 320 17.49 29.01 -2.78
C TRP A 320 17.87 30.10 -3.78
N PHE A 321 17.04 31.14 -3.92
CA PHE A 321 17.22 32.15 -4.95
C PHE A 321 18.28 33.19 -4.55
N SER A 322 19.36 33.32 -5.33
CA SER A 322 20.41 34.33 -5.10
C SER A 322 19.89 35.77 -5.32
N ASP A 323 19.18 35.97 -6.42
CA ASP A 323 18.68 37.27 -6.87
C ASP A 323 17.36 37.11 -7.65
N ILE A 324 16.76 38.23 -8.07
CA ILE A 324 15.48 38.23 -8.77
C ILE A 324 15.55 37.66 -10.20
N LEU A 325 16.69 37.78 -10.89
CA LEU A 325 16.87 37.23 -12.23
C LEU A 325 16.98 35.71 -12.17
N HIS A 326 17.74 35.20 -11.20
CA HIS A 326 17.81 33.77 -10.91
C HIS A 326 16.42 33.21 -10.53
N ALA A 327 15.67 33.90 -9.66
CA ALA A 327 14.31 33.51 -9.33
C ALA A 327 13.41 33.45 -10.58
N ARG A 328 13.42 34.50 -11.41
CA ARG A 328 12.64 34.55 -12.65
C ARG A 328 12.96 33.40 -13.60
N LYS A 329 14.25 33.09 -13.77
CA LYS A 329 14.69 31.97 -14.62
C LYS A 329 14.13 30.65 -14.12
N ILE A 330 14.44 30.28 -12.87
CA ILE A 330 14.03 28.99 -12.29
C ILE A 330 12.51 28.84 -12.25
N ILE A 331 11.79 29.91 -11.90
CA ILE A 331 10.32 29.90 -11.87
C ILE A 331 9.74 29.72 -13.27
N ASN A 332 10.32 30.35 -14.30
CA ASN A 332 9.86 30.18 -15.67
C ASN A 332 10.20 28.79 -16.22
N ASP A 333 11.38 28.25 -15.90
CA ASP A 333 11.76 26.87 -16.27
C ASP A 333 10.79 25.87 -15.63
N TRP A 334 10.43 26.09 -14.35
CA TRP A 334 9.41 25.29 -13.68
C TRP A 334 8.02 25.44 -14.31
N ARG A 335 7.62 26.65 -14.72
CA ARG A 335 6.34 26.90 -15.42
C ARG A 335 6.27 26.11 -16.73
N GLN A 336 7.34 26.12 -17.52
CA GLN A 336 7.42 25.36 -18.77
C GLN A 336 7.31 23.86 -18.48
N ASP A 337 8.10 23.35 -17.53
CA ASP A 337 8.03 21.94 -17.11
C ASP A 337 6.63 21.53 -16.61
N TYR A 338 5.97 22.39 -15.83
CA TYR A 338 4.62 22.17 -15.35
C TYR A 338 3.61 22.03 -16.50
N ASN A 339 3.74 22.85 -17.55
CA ASN A 339 2.82 22.82 -18.69
C ASN A 339 3.14 21.69 -19.68
N GLU A 340 4.41 21.38 -19.90
CA GLU A 340 4.88 20.52 -20.99
C GLU A 340 5.14 19.07 -20.56
N SER A 341 5.63 18.86 -19.35
CA SER A 341 6.17 17.56 -18.91
C SER A 341 5.40 16.96 -17.73
N ARG A 342 4.85 17.78 -16.84
CA ARG A 342 4.21 17.31 -15.60
C ARG A 342 2.87 16.60 -15.86
N PRO A 343 2.69 15.33 -15.44
CA PRO A 343 1.41 14.65 -15.57
C PRO A 343 0.36 15.13 -14.56
N HIS A 344 -0.87 15.37 -15.02
CA HIS A 344 -2.00 15.78 -14.17
C HIS A 344 -3.07 14.70 -14.04
N SER A 345 -3.28 14.18 -12.84
CA SER A 345 -4.30 13.13 -12.61
C SER A 345 -5.73 13.59 -12.94
N SER A 346 -6.04 14.89 -12.83
CA SER A 346 -7.34 15.45 -13.23
C SER A 346 -7.51 15.60 -14.75
N LEU A 347 -6.43 15.40 -15.52
CA LEU A 347 -6.37 15.44 -16.98
C LEU A 347 -6.06 14.04 -17.54
N ASN A 348 -6.46 12.97 -16.85
CA ASN A 348 -6.09 11.60 -17.23
C ASN A 348 -4.57 11.41 -17.44
N TYR A 349 -3.78 12.10 -16.62
CA TYR A 349 -2.32 12.12 -16.68
C TYR A 349 -1.70 12.74 -17.94
N GLN A 350 -2.48 13.46 -18.75
CA GLN A 350 -1.94 14.37 -19.75
C GLN A 350 -1.27 15.58 -19.07
N THR A 351 -0.39 16.25 -19.79
CA THR A 351 0.12 17.56 -19.38
C THR A 351 -0.89 18.66 -19.72
N PRO A 352 -0.86 19.83 -19.07
CA PRO A 352 -1.76 20.93 -19.40
C PRO A 352 -1.71 21.31 -20.89
N LEU A 353 -0.50 21.31 -21.49
CA LEU A 353 -0.34 21.65 -22.90
C LEU A 353 -0.87 20.55 -23.83
N GLU A 354 -0.63 19.28 -23.52
CA GLU A 354 -1.21 18.15 -24.26
C GLU A 354 -2.73 18.22 -24.25
N PHE A 355 -3.33 18.44 -23.08
CA PHE A 355 -4.78 18.55 -22.93
C PHE A 355 -5.34 19.72 -23.74
N ALA A 356 -4.71 20.89 -23.66
CA ALA A 356 -5.10 22.08 -24.44
C ALA A 356 -4.94 21.86 -25.95
N ALA A 357 -3.94 21.09 -26.39
CA ALA A 357 -3.75 20.73 -27.79
C ALA A 357 -4.78 19.70 -28.28
N CYS A 358 -5.07 18.68 -27.47
CA CYS A 358 -6.12 17.69 -27.76
C CYS A 358 -7.49 18.35 -27.92
N TRP A 359 -7.82 19.33 -27.07
CA TRP A 359 -9.04 20.10 -27.17
C TRP A 359 -9.12 20.91 -28.48
N ARG A 360 -8.05 21.65 -28.82
CA ARG A 360 -7.97 22.43 -30.08
C ARG A 360 -8.12 21.55 -31.32
N ASN A 361 -7.64 20.31 -31.26
CA ASN A 361 -7.69 19.36 -32.37
C ASN A 361 -8.98 18.51 -32.39
N GLY A 362 -9.94 18.74 -31.48
CA GLY A 362 -11.20 17.99 -31.42
C GLY A 362 -11.06 16.52 -31.01
N LYS A 363 -9.93 16.09 -30.44
CA LYS A 363 -9.62 14.68 -30.13
C LYS A 363 -9.94 14.28 -28.69
N HIS A 364 -10.97 14.86 -28.06
CA HIS A 364 -11.29 14.57 -26.68
C HIS A 364 -12.10 13.27 -26.54
N GLU A 365 -11.46 12.10 -26.66
CA GLU A 365 -12.04 10.84 -26.21
C GLU A 365 -11.97 10.78 -24.68
N GLU A 366 -13.12 10.86 -24.01
CA GLU A 366 -13.25 10.45 -22.61
C GLU A 366 -13.00 8.94 -22.50
N LYS A 367 -11.73 8.54 -22.36
CA LYS A 367 -11.43 7.16 -22.00
C LYS A 367 -11.79 6.96 -20.52
N PRO A 368 -12.70 6.03 -20.17
CA PRO A 368 -12.97 5.72 -18.77
C PRO A 368 -11.67 5.20 -18.16
N THR A 369 -11.19 5.87 -17.12
CA THR A 369 -10.08 5.35 -16.34
C THR A 369 -10.63 4.25 -15.44
N ASP A 370 -10.37 3.01 -15.83
CA ASP A 370 -10.49 1.85 -14.95
C ASP A 370 -9.40 1.95 -13.87
N ILE A 371 -9.65 2.81 -12.88
CA ILE A 371 -8.93 2.84 -11.60
C ILE A 371 -9.99 2.47 -10.55
N THR A 372 -10.41 1.21 -10.58
CA THR A 372 -11.02 0.59 -9.40
C THR A 372 -9.96 0.48 -8.30
N ASN A 373 -10.14 1.32 -7.27
CA ASN A 373 -9.66 1.24 -5.87
C ASN A 373 -8.19 0.92 -5.56
#